data_AF-A0A834ZYA6-F1
#
_entry.id   AF-A0A834ZYA6-F1
#
_cell.length_a   1.000
_cell.length_b   1.000
_cell.length_c   1.000
_cell.angle_alpha   90.00
_cell.angle_beta   90.00
_cell.angle_gamma   90.00
#
_symmetry.space_group_name_H-M   'P 1'
#
loop_
_entity.id
_entity.type
_entity.pdbx_description
1 polymer ?
#
loop_
_entity_poly.entity_id
_entity_poly.type
_entity_poly.pdbx_seq_one_letter_code
_entity_poly.pdbx_strand_id
1 'polypeptide(L)'
;MEELVEEVLLRFPPADPSRLVHATLAPASAAASVSSTARWNAAVLCAADGCDHLDCCLGHFLVVVVGTNSKEMFAYVYSSETGAWGEPASARHPGDSVDFAPSALVGNALYFAFQMGTAVLRYDLGTREMAVIRLPPPRFEWQRIVLAAREDGRLGFATADASTIYLWSMEELHPGGDAYWTQTRVVELSTLLPPGAISAISDIVGFVDSIGVIFVRTVDGLFTIDLKSSRVTKVSEDTSFSGIFPYMSFHTPGTS
;
A
#
# COMPACT_ATOMS: atom_id res chain seq x y z
N MET A 1 -29.10 -1.98 23.28
CA MET A 1 -29.38 -2.71 22.03
C MET A 1 -28.52 -2.01 21.00
N GLU A 2 -27.27 -2.46 20.93
CA GLU A 2 -26.18 -1.81 20.20
C GLU A 2 -26.15 -2.42 18.79
N GLU A 3 -26.42 -1.60 17.78
CA GLU A 3 -26.25 -1.96 16.38
C GLU A 3 -24.79 -1.69 15.99
N LEU A 4 -24.04 -2.76 15.75
CA LEU A 4 -22.71 -2.79 15.17
C LEU A 4 -22.84 -3.23 13.72
N VAL A 5 -22.38 -2.46 12.73
CA VAL A 5 -22.09 -3.02 11.39
C VAL A 5 -21.05 -2.17 10.63
N GLU A 6 -19.77 -2.51 10.73
CA GLU A 6 -18.89 -2.51 9.54
C GLU A 6 -17.96 -3.72 9.64
N GLU A 7 -18.06 -4.60 8.63
CA GLU A 7 -17.30 -5.84 8.52
C GLU A 7 -16.15 -5.59 7.53
N VAL A 8 -14.90 -5.65 8.00
CA VAL A 8 -13.73 -5.56 7.11
C VAL A 8 -13.55 -6.92 6.43
N LEU A 9 -14.24 -7.12 5.30
CA LEU A 9 -14.07 -8.29 4.45
C LEU A 9 -12.77 -8.16 3.63
N LEU A 10 -11.71 -8.84 4.08
CA LEU A 10 -10.53 -9.10 3.26
C LEU A 10 -10.87 -10.23 2.27
N ARG A 11 -11.20 -9.87 1.02
CA ARG A 11 -11.44 -10.85 -0.06
C ARG A 11 -10.11 -11.37 -0.60
N PHE A 12 -9.83 -12.65 -0.38
CA PHE A 12 -8.80 -13.40 -1.12
C PHE A 12 -9.41 -14.06 -2.37
N PRO A 13 -8.64 -14.26 -3.46
CA PRO A 13 -9.15 -14.77 -4.73
C PRO A 13 -9.78 -16.18 -4.66
N PRO A 14 -10.61 -16.55 -5.65
CA PRO A 14 -11.64 -17.56 -5.51
C PRO A 14 -11.10 -18.97 -5.76
N ALA A 15 -10.86 -19.72 -4.68
CA ALA A 15 -10.80 -21.18 -4.76
C ALA A 15 -11.54 -21.88 -3.61
N ASP A 16 -11.84 -21.17 -2.52
CA ASP A 16 -12.61 -21.74 -1.40
C ASP A 16 -13.34 -20.63 -0.60
N PRO A 17 -14.67 -20.49 -0.71
CA PRO A 17 -15.44 -19.48 0.00
C PRO A 17 -15.57 -19.74 1.51
N SER A 18 -14.98 -20.81 2.05
CA SER A 18 -15.11 -21.19 3.47
C SER A 18 -14.06 -20.56 4.41
N ARG A 19 -13.02 -19.90 3.89
CA ARG A 19 -11.96 -19.24 4.69
C ARG A 19 -12.12 -17.72 4.74
N LEU A 20 -13.29 -17.26 5.16
CA LEU A 20 -13.47 -15.88 5.62
C LEU A 20 -12.68 -15.71 6.93
N VAL A 21 -11.62 -14.90 6.91
CA VAL A 21 -11.08 -14.36 8.16
C VAL A 21 -12.09 -13.34 8.66
N HIS A 22 -13.00 -13.78 9.52
CA HIS A 22 -13.84 -12.86 10.29
C HIS A 22 -12.93 -12.13 11.28
N ALA A 23 -12.41 -10.97 10.90
CA ALA A 23 -11.88 -10.03 11.87
C ALA A 23 -13.06 -9.39 12.60
N THR A 24 -13.55 -10.06 13.64
CA THR A 24 -14.68 -9.56 14.44
C THR A 24 -14.24 -8.33 15.24
N LEU A 25 -15.01 -7.24 15.06
CA LEU A 25 -15.07 -6.00 15.82
C LEU A 25 -13.73 -5.26 15.98
N ALA A 26 -13.54 -4.23 15.15
CA ALA A 26 -12.73 -3.09 15.54
C ALA A 26 -13.21 -2.61 16.93
N PRO A 27 -12.31 -2.32 17.89
CA PRO A 27 -12.73 -1.86 19.22
C PRO A 27 -13.58 -0.59 19.07
N ALA A 28 -14.48 -0.31 20.01
CA ALA A 28 -15.35 0.88 19.92
C ALA A 28 -14.55 2.19 19.72
N SER A 29 -13.30 2.24 20.19
CA SER A 29 -12.36 3.32 19.91
C SER A 29 -11.92 3.38 18.43
N ALA A 30 -11.60 2.24 17.82
CA ALA A 30 -11.31 2.13 16.39
C ALA A 30 -12.54 2.48 15.54
N ALA A 31 -13.70 1.92 15.86
CA ALA A 31 -14.96 2.23 15.18
C ALA A 31 -15.37 3.72 15.36
N ALA A 32 -15.11 4.32 16.53
CA ALA A 32 -15.36 5.75 16.75
C ALA A 32 -14.38 6.67 16.01
N SER A 33 -13.13 6.21 15.82
CA SER A 33 -12.11 6.94 15.06
C SER A 33 -12.25 6.78 13.55
N VAL A 34 -12.81 5.67 13.09
CA VAL A 34 -13.23 5.39 11.72
C VAL A 34 -14.68 5.89 11.56
N SER A 35 -14.85 7.22 11.58
CA SER A 35 -16.16 7.80 11.23
C SER A 35 -16.41 7.66 9.72
N SER A 36 -17.65 7.90 9.27
CA SER A 36 -17.99 7.96 7.82
C SER A 36 -17.21 9.02 7.01
N THR A 37 -16.42 9.86 7.68
CA THR A 37 -15.53 10.86 7.06
C THR A 37 -14.05 10.51 7.16
N ALA A 38 -13.68 9.47 7.93
CA ALA A 38 -12.30 9.06 8.10
C ALA A 38 -11.85 8.21 6.91
N ARG A 39 -10.69 8.52 6.35
CA ARG A 39 -10.03 7.67 5.36
C ARG A 39 -9.05 6.74 6.04
N TRP A 40 -9.08 5.48 5.67
CA TRP A 40 -8.25 4.44 6.27
C TRP A 40 -7.71 3.49 5.21
N ASN A 41 -6.64 2.79 5.57
CA ASN A 41 -6.00 1.74 4.80
C ASN A 41 -5.49 0.67 5.76
N ALA A 42 -5.20 -0.54 5.26
CA ALA A 42 -4.77 -1.65 6.09
C ALA A 42 -3.65 -2.46 5.43
N ALA A 43 -2.83 -3.08 6.26
CA ALA A 43 -1.82 -4.05 5.86
C ALA A 43 -1.96 -5.31 6.71
N VAL A 44 -1.73 -6.47 6.10
CA VAL A 44 -1.66 -7.76 6.81
C VAL A 44 -0.23 -8.23 6.77
N LEU A 45 0.30 -8.58 7.93
CA LEU A 45 1.69 -9.00 8.12
C LEU A 45 1.74 -10.39 8.73
N CYS A 46 2.73 -11.19 8.34
CA CYS A 46 3.06 -12.42 9.06
C CYS A 46 3.83 -12.05 10.33
N ALA A 47 3.42 -12.60 11.47
CA ALA A 47 3.97 -12.29 12.79
C ALA A 47 5.15 -13.20 13.18
N ALA A 48 5.55 -14.13 12.30
CA ALA A 48 6.67 -15.02 12.56
C ALA A 48 8.01 -14.29 12.42
N ASP A 49 8.83 -14.33 13.46
CA ASP A 49 10.16 -13.71 13.48
C ASP A 49 11.09 -14.39 12.46
N GLY A 50 11.85 -13.59 11.71
CA GLY A 50 12.79 -14.06 10.70
C GLY A 50 12.17 -14.75 9.48
N CYS A 51 10.87 -14.58 9.22
CA CYS A 51 10.19 -15.17 8.07
C CYS A 51 10.50 -14.41 6.77
N ASP A 52 10.77 -15.12 5.68
CA ASP A 52 11.01 -14.51 4.35
C ASP A 52 9.72 -14.10 3.63
N HIS A 53 8.57 -14.41 4.22
CA HIS A 53 7.22 -14.06 3.79
C HIS A 53 6.83 -14.48 2.37
N LEU A 54 7.65 -15.31 1.72
CA LEU A 54 7.35 -15.88 0.40
C LEU A 54 6.36 -17.06 0.51
N ASP A 55 6.38 -17.79 1.64
CA ASP A 55 5.52 -18.96 1.92
C ASP A 55 4.96 -18.99 3.37
N CYS A 56 4.74 -17.82 4.00
CA CYS A 56 4.22 -17.75 5.38
C CYS A 56 2.72 -18.06 5.44
N CYS A 57 2.36 -19.35 5.42
CA CYS A 57 0.96 -19.78 5.33
C CYS A 57 0.41 -20.43 6.62
N LEU A 58 1.24 -20.56 7.67
CA LEU A 58 0.91 -21.31 8.90
C LEU A 58 1.19 -20.55 10.21
N GLY A 59 1.61 -19.28 10.13
CA GLY A 59 1.94 -18.47 11.30
C GLY A 59 0.81 -17.54 11.75
N HIS A 60 0.91 -17.02 12.97
CA HIS A 60 0.11 -15.87 13.39
C HIS A 60 0.35 -14.70 12.44
N PHE A 61 -0.69 -13.90 12.21
CA PHE A 61 -0.66 -12.66 11.46
C PHE A 61 -1.06 -11.46 12.33
N LEU A 62 -0.60 -10.29 11.89
CA LEU A 62 -1.04 -8.99 12.38
C LEU A 62 -1.87 -8.27 11.31
N VAL A 63 -2.88 -7.52 11.73
CA VAL A 63 -3.58 -6.58 10.87
C VAL A 63 -3.32 -5.18 11.38
N VAL A 64 -2.69 -4.34 10.57
CA VAL A 64 -2.42 -2.94 10.91
C VAL A 64 -3.38 -2.08 10.13
N VAL A 65 -4.27 -1.38 10.83
CA VAL A 65 -5.19 -0.39 10.26
C VAL A 65 -4.65 0.99 10.58
N VAL A 66 -4.46 1.82 9.56
CA VAL A 66 -4.09 3.22 9.73
C VAL A 66 -5.16 4.11 9.14
N GLY A 67 -5.31 5.31 9.67
CA GLY A 67 -6.26 6.26 9.12
C GLY A 67 -6.04 7.67 9.59
N THR A 68 -6.84 8.57 9.01
CA THR A 68 -6.89 10.00 9.29
C THR A 68 -8.33 10.41 9.46
N ASN A 69 -8.65 11.06 10.57
CA ASN A 69 -9.93 11.70 10.83
C ASN A 69 -9.74 13.22 10.96
N SER A 70 -10.79 13.99 11.30
CA SER A 70 -10.69 15.46 11.36
C SER A 70 -9.72 16.01 12.42
N LYS A 71 -9.22 15.18 13.35
CA LYS A 71 -8.40 15.60 14.51
C LYS A 71 -6.97 15.07 14.47
N GLU A 72 -6.80 13.83 14.01
CA GLU A 72 -5.55 13.09 14.15
C GLU A 72 -5.36 12.04 13.06
N MET A 73 -4.14 11.55 12.94
CA MET A 73 -3.87 10.25 12.33
C MET A 73 -3.76 9.19 13.43
N PHE A 74 -4.22 7.99 13.13
CA PHE A 74 -4.28 6.89 14.08
C PHE A 74 -3.82 5.56 13.46
N ALA A 75 -3.41 4.64 14.32
CA ALA A 75 -3.12 3.27 13.95
C ALA A 75 -3.63 2.29 15.01
N TYR A 76 -4.17 1.15 14.54
CA TYR A 76 -4.59 0.02 15.35
C TYR A 76 -3.92 -1.25 14.83
N VAL A 77 -3.48 -2.10 15.77
CA VAL A 77 -2.84 -3.38 15.42
C VAL A 77 -3.63 -4.50 16.06
N TYR A 78 -4.16 -5.39 15.24
CA TYR A 78 -4.75 -6.66 15.68
C TYR A 78 -3.68 -7.76 15.64
N SER A 79 -3.64 -8.62 16.65
CA SER A 79 -2.85 -9.85 16.62
C SER A 79 -3.76 -11.07 16.66
N SER A 80 -3.56 -11.98 15.71
CA SER A 80 -4.23 -13.28 15.69
C SER A 80 -3.71 -14.25 16.74
N GLU A 81 -2.53 -13.99 17.34
CA GLU A 81 -2.00 -14.80 18.44
C GLU A 81 -2.77 -14.56 19.72
N THR A 82 -3.01 -13.28 20.05
CA THR A 82 -3.76 -12.88 21.23
C THR A 82 -5.26 -12.79 20.96
N GLY A 83 -5.66 -12.79 19.70
CA GLY A 83 -7.05 -12.58 19.28
C GLY A 83 -7.57 -11.17 19.61
N ALA A 84 -6.69 -10.20 19.80
CA ALA A 84 -7.04 -8.89 20.34
C ALA A 84 -6.38 -7.73 19.58
N TRP A 85 -7.03 -6.58 19.65
CA TRP A 85 -6.46 -5.31 19.23
C TRP A 85 -5.57 -4.75 20.34
N GLY A 86 -4.41 -4.23 19.96
CA GLY A 86 -3.52 -3.49 20.83
C GLY A 86 -4.03 -2.07 21.08
N GLU A 87 -3.34 -1.38 21.99
CA GLU A 87 -3.59 0.03 22.28
C GLU A 87 -3.44 0.90 21.02
N PRO A 88 -4.29 1.92 20.80
CA PRO A 88 -4.16 2.82 19.68
C PRO A 88 -2.85 3.59 19.73
N ALA A 89 -2.27 3.86 18.57
CA ALA A 89 -1.30 4.93 18.40
C ALA A 89 -1.99 6.10 17.71
N SER A 90 -1.69 7.32 18.14
CA SER A 90 -2.17 8.52 17.45
C SER A 90 -1.13 9.62 17.43
N ALA A 91 -1.27 10.50 16.44
CA ALA A 91 -0.38 11.63 16.22
C ALA A 91 -1.11 12.77 15.52
N ARG A 92 -0.49 13.95 15.50
CA ARG A 92 -1.08 15.17 14.92
C ARG A 92 -1.54 14.92 13.50
N HIS A 93 -2.73 15.43 13.16
CA HIS A 93 -3.29 15.34 11.81
C HIS A 93 -2.31 15.91 10.77
N PRO A 94 -2.03 15.17 9.68
CA PRO A 94 -1.02 15.57 8.69
C PRO A 94 -1.52 16.65 7.71
N GLY A 95 -2.82 16.99 7.73
CA GLY A 95 -3.44 17.90 6.76
C GLY A 95 -3.81 17.22 5.45
N ASP A 96 -3.67 15.90 5.37
CA ASP A 96 -3.98 15.06 4.22
C ASP A 96 -4.64 13.75 4.70
N SER A 97 -5.27 13.02 3.79
CA SER A 97 -5.91 11.74 4.07
C SER A 97 -5.07 10.57 3.60
N VAL A 98 -5.09 9.44 4.32
CA VAL A 98 -4.46 8.20 3.84
C VAL A 98 -5.11 7.78 2.52
N ASP A 99 -4.29 7.44 1.55
CA ASP A 99 -4.74 6.99 0.23
C ASP A 99 -5.05 5.49 0.22
N PHE A 100 -5.96 5.10 -0.67
CA PHE A 100 -6.23 3.71 -0.98
C PHE A 100 -5.21 3.22 -2.01
N ALA A 101 -3.97 3.01 -1.56
CA ALA A 101 -2.86 2.53 -2.36
C ALA A 101 -2.12 1.39 -1.63
N PRO A 102 -1.34 0.55 -2.33
CA PRO A 102 -0.47 -0.43 -1.70
C PRO A 102 0.46 0.19 -0.66
N SER A 103 0.52 -0.43 0.50
CA SER A 103 1.50 -0.12 1.53
C SER A 103 2.81 -0.84 1.26
N ALA A 104 3.89 -0.36 1.87
CA ALA A 104 5.21 -1.01 1.82
C ALA A 104 5.71 -1.30 3.23
N LEU A 105 6.30 -2.47 3.43
CA LEU A 105 7.01 -2.83 4.66
C LEU A 105 8.51 -2.73 4.40
N VAL A 106 9.21 -1.90 5.16
CA VAL A 106 10.67 -1.75 5.08
C VAL A 106 11.26 -1.79 6.48
N GLY A 107 12.11 -2.79 6.72
CA GLY A 107 12.58 -3.10 8.08
C GLY A 107 11.39 -3.38 8.99
N ASN A 108 11.28 -2.64 10.10
CA ASN A 108 10.19 -2.78 11.08
C ASN A 108 9.09 -1.71 10.94
N ALA A 109 9.01 -1.03 9.79
CA ALA A 109 8.08 0.06 9.59
C ALA A 109 7.19 -0.14 8.35
N LEU A 110 5.90 0.12 8.53
CA LEU A 110 4.93 0.22 7.45
C LEU A 110 4.84 1.64 6.93
N TYR A 111 4.67 1.75 5.61
CA TYR A 111 4.55 3.01 4.91
C TYR A 111 3.26 3.05 4.10
N PHE A 112 2.52 4.15 4.23
CA PHE A 112 1.25 4.38 3.54
C PHE A 112 1.28 5.73 2.83
N ALA A 113 0.82 5.74 1.58
CA ALA A 113 0.71 6.96 0.81
C ALA A 113 -0.41 7.87 1.35
N PHE A 114 -0.22 9.19 1.26
CA PHE A 114 -1.31 10.14 1.40
C PHE A 114 -1.88 10.54 0.03
N GLN A 115 -3.13 10.97 0.02
CA GLN A 115 -3.93 11.19 -1.19
C GLN A 115 -3.38 12.31 -2.08
N MET A 116 -2.78 13.36 -1.51
CA MET A 116 -2.18 14.44 -2.32
C MET A 116 -0.83 14.04 -2.93
N GLY A 117 -0.24 12.90 -2.55
CA GLY A 117 1.04 12.43 -3.08
C GLY A 117 2.23 13.31 -2.68
N THR A 118 2.11 14.09 -1.61
CA THR A 118 3.17 15.01 -1.14
C THR A 118 3.97 14.47 0.06
N ALA A 119 3.44 13.44 0.72
CA ALA A 119 4.08 12.80 1.86
C ALA A 119 3.60 11.35 2.01
N VAL A 120 4.25 10.62 2.91
CA VAL A 120 3.84 9.27 3.35
C VAL A 120 3.78 9.19 4.86
N LEU A 121 2.87 8.37 5.36
CA LEU A 121 2.80 7.97 6.76
C LEU A 121 3.78 6.82 6.99
N ARG A 122 4.65 6.96 7.99
CA ARG A 122 5.46 5.87 8.55
C ARG A 122 4.86 5.44 9.89
N TYR A 123 4.65 4.14 10.06
CA TYR A 123 4.27 3.53 11.32
C TYR A 123 5.31 2.48 11.72
N ASP A 124 6.02 2.72 12.83
CA ASP A 124 6.98 1.75 13.38
C ASP A 124 6.24 0.70 14.21
N LEU A 125 6.39 -0.58 13.86
CA LEU A 125 5.68 -1.66 14.53
C LEU A 125 6.19 -1.90 15.96
N GLY A 126 7.47 -1.59 16.23
CA GLY A 126 8.13 -1.84 17.50
C GLY A 126 7.95 -0.69 18.48
N THR A 127 8.16 0.55 18.02
CA THR A 127 8.01 1.74 18.88
C THR A 127 6.58 2.28 18.88
N ARG A 128 5.74 1.86 17.93
CA ARG A 128 4.38 2.38 17.68
C ARG A 128 4.36 3.86 17.31
N GLU A 129 5.51 4.43 16.95
CA GLU A 129 5.62 5.83 16.55
C GLU A 129 5.07 6.04 15.13
N MET A 130 4.35 7.16 14.98
CA MET A 130 3.82 7.63 13.71
C MET A 130 4.57 8.87 13.27
N ALA A 131 5.06 8.89 12.04
CA ALA A 131 5.76 10.03 11.46
C ALA A 131 5.27 10.32 10.04
N VAL A 132 5.35 11.58 9.64
CA VAL A 132 5.11 12.02 8.26
C VAL A 132 6.45 12.22 7.59
N ILE A 133 6.65 11.60 6.42
CA ILE A 133 7.84 11.77 5.61
C ILE A 133 7.47 12.51 4.35
N ARG A 134 8.11 13.67 4.11
CA ARG A 134 7.88 14.45 2.90
C ARG A 134 8.46 13.76 1.68
N LEU A 135 7.73 13.83 0.58
CA LEU A 135 8.18 13.41 -0.73
C LEU A 135 8.80 14.59 -1.48
N PRO A 136 9.58 14.32 -2.55
CA PRO A 136 9.98 15.35 -3.49
C PRO A 136 8.78 16.15 -3.99
N PRO A 137 8.94 17.45 -4.29
CA PRO A 137 7.85 18.27 -4.81
C PRO A 137 7.20 17.59 -6.03
N PRO A 138 5.85 17.52 -6.07
CA PRO A 138 5.18 16.89 -7.18
C PRO A 138 5.46 17.68 -8.45
N ARG A 139 5.57 16.97 -9.58
CA ARG A 139 5.81 17.60 -10.88
C ARG A 139 4.55 18.28 -11.45
N PHE A 140 3.37 17.97 -10.91
CA PHE A 140 2.05 18.38 -11.38
C PHE A 140 1.11 18.67 -10.20
N GLU A 141 -0.06 19.27 -10.47
CA GLU A 141 -1.02 19.65 -9.43
C GLU A 141 -1.55 18.45 -8.61
N TRP A 142 -1.65 17.27 -9.23
CA TRP A 142 -1.96 16.02 -8.55
C TRP A 142 -1.11 14.89 -9.13
N GLN A 143 -0.53 14.07 -8.25
CA GLN A 143 0.30 12.94 -8.65
C GLN A 143 0.08 11.79 -7.67
N ARG A 144 -0.51 10.69 -8.16
CA ARG A 144 -0.59 9.45 -7.40
C ARG A 144 0.81 8.87 -7.22
N ILE A 145 1.05 8.33 -6.03
CA ILE A 145 2.27 7.60 -5.71
C ILE A 145 1.92 6.14 -5.43
N VAL A 146 2.82 5.22 -5.79
CA VAL A 146 2.74 3.83 -5.35
C VAL A 146 4.04 3.45 -4.69
N LEU A 147 3.95 3.00 -3.44
CA LEU A 147 5.10 2.61 -2.63
C LEU A 147 5.55 1.19 -2.97
N ALA A 148 6.83 0.93 -2.81
CA ALA A 148 7.39 -0.42 -2.87
C ALA A 148 8.57 -0.57 -1.91
N ALA A 149 8.68 -1.76 -1.32
CA ALA A 149 9.89 -2.19 -0.66
C ALA A 149 10.90 -2.63 -1.72
N ARG A 150 12.12 -2.11 -1.65
CA ARG A 150 13.20 -2.39 -2.61
C ARG A 150 14.02 -3.59 -2.18
N GLU A 151 14.72 -4.22 -3.13
CA GLU A 151 15.65 -5.34 -2.85
C GLU A 151 16.79 -4.95 -1.89
N ASP A 152 17.21 -3.68 -1.91
CA ASP A 152 18.25 -3.14 -1.03
C ASP A 152 17.75 -2.85 0.42
N GLY A 153 16.50 -3.19 0.72
CA GLY A 153 15.89 -2.96 2.03
C GLY A 153 15.53 -1.49 2.28
N ARG A 154 15.41 -0.66 1.23
CA ARG A 154 14.99 0.73 1.32
C ARG A 154 13.56 0.92 0.80
N LEU A 155 12.98 2.06 1.15
CA LEU A 155 11.69 2.48 0.61
C LEU A 155 11.90 3.11 -0.76
N GLY A 156 11.12 2.66 -1.73
CA GLY A 156 10.98 3.30 -3.03
C GLY A 156 9.53 3.71 -3.29
N PHE A 157 9.35 4.57 -4.28
CA PHE A 157 8.03 4.82 -4.85
C PHE A 157 8.11 5.09 -6.34
N ALA A 158 6.99 4.87 -7.02
CA ALA A 158 6.78 5.22 -8.40
C ALA A 158 5.74 6.34 -8.50
N THR A 159 5.97 7.26 -9.42
CA THR A 159 4.96 8.22 -9.87
C THR A 159 4.88 8.22 -11.39
N ALA A 160 3.75 8.66 -11.92
CA ALA A 160 3.59 8.88 -13.35
C ALA A 160 3.15 10.31 -13.66
N ASP A 161 3.43 10.69 -14.91
CA ASP A 161 2.66 11.65 -15.66
C ASP A 161 2.00 10.94 -16.85
N ALA A 162 1.40 11.71 -17.77
CA ALA A 162 0.69 11.14 -18.91
C ALA A 162 1.54 10.17 -19.75
N SER A 163 2.86 10.38 -19.88
CA SER A 163 3.70 9.58 -20.77
C SER A 163 4.97 9.01 -20.11
N THR A 164 5.18 9.25 -18.82
CA THR A 164 6.47 8.97 -18.17
C THR A 164 6.26 8.46 -16.75
N ILE A 165 6.98 7.41 -16.39
CA ILE A 165 7.10 6.91 -15.02
C ILE A 165 8.44 7.37 -14.44
N TYR A 166 8.41 7.82 -13.19
CA TYR A 166 9.58 8.20 -12.39
C TYR A 166 9.68 7.28 -11.18
N LEU A 167 10.85 6.67 -11.00
CA LEU A 167 11.14 5.81 -9.86
C LEU A 167 12.09 6.51 -8.90
N TRP A 168 11.76 6.46 -7.62
CA TRP A 168 12.47 7.14 -6.55
C TRP A 168 12.91 6.16 -5.48
N SER A 169 14.01 6.47 -4.82
CA SER A 169 14.59 5.73 -3.70
C SER A 169 14.85 6.67 -2.54
N MET A 170 14.48 6.24 -1.33
CA MET A 170 14.84 6.92 -0.09
C MET A 170 16.27 6.50 0.29
N GLU A 171 17.19 7.46 0.38
CA GLU A 171 18.56 7.16 0.80
C GLU A 171 18.72 7.25 2.31
N GLU A 172 18.19 8.32 2.90
CA GLU A 172 18.38 8.67 4.31
C GLU A 172 17.14 9.35 4.89
N LEU A 173 16.75 8.93 6.09
CA LEU A 173 15.70 9.56 6.88
C LEU A 173 16.37 10.44 7.94
N HIS A 174 16.12 11.76 7.89
CA HIS A 174 16.68 12.70 8.84
C HIS A 174 15.80 12.82 10.10
N PRO A 175 16.40 13.12 11.26
CA PRO A 175 15.65 13.49 12.45
C PRO A 175 14.75 14.69 12.16
N GLY A 176 13.43 14.53 12.31
CA GLY A 176 12.45 15.59 12.02
C GLY A 176 11.47 15.28 10.89
N GLY A 177 11.59 14.12 10.22
CA GLY A 177 10.62 13.66 9.22
C GLY A 177 10.91 14.12 7.78
N ASP A 178 12.07 14.73 7.54
CA ASP A 178 12.55 14.96 6.18
C ASP A 178 13.37 13.74 5.71
N ALA A 179 13.22 13.38 4.45
CA ALA A 179 13.98 12.29 3.84
C ALA A 179 14.67 12.79 2.57
N TYR A 180 15.88 12.27 2.33
CA TYR A 180 16.58 12.48 1.08
C TYR A 180 16.16 11.42 0.07
N TRP A 181 15.71 11.90 -1.09
CA TRP A 181 15.18 11.08 -2.17
C TRP A 181 15.99 11.27 -3.44
N THR A 182 16.32 10.16 -4.10
CA THR A 182 17.02 10.16 -5.38
C THR A 182 16.12 9.58 -6.47
N GLN A 183 16.02 10.25 -7.61
CA GLN A 183 15.37 9.71 -8.79
C GLN A 183 16.29 8.65 -9.41
N THR A 184 15.89 7.39 -9.35
CA THR A 184 16.71 6.25 -9.77
C THR A 184 16.54 5.90 -11.24
N ARG A 185 15.33 6.08 -11.79
CA ARG A 185 15.01 5.70 -13.17
C ARG A 185 13.85 6.51 -13.73
N VAL A 186 13.87 6.71 -15.04
CA VAL A 186 12.78 7.29 -15.84
C VAL A 186 12.41 6.28 -16.93
N VAL A 187 11.11 6.09 -17.16
CA VAL A 187 10.60 5.15 -18.16
C VAL A 187 9.53 5.85 -19.01
N GLU A 188 9.76 5.91 -20.32
CA GLU A 188 8.83 6.53 -21.26
C GLU A 188 7.72 5.55 -21.66
N LEU A 189 6.51 5.76 -21.15
CA LEU A 189 5.33 4.97 -21.46
C LEU A 189 4.97 5.01 -22.95
N SER A 190 5.20 6.14 -23.62
CA SER A 190 4.97 6.34 -25.07
C SER A 190 5.73 5.36 -25.95
N THR A 191 6.84 4.83 -25.45
CA THR A 191 7.65 3.85 -26.18
C THR A 191 7.21 2.41 -25.91
N LEU A 192 6.45 2.19 -24.84
CA LEU A 192 6.10 0.85 -24.33
C LEU A 192 4.64 0.49 -24.60
N LEU A 193 3.71 1.43 -24.42
CA LEU A 193 2.28 1.19 -24.55
C LEU A 193 1.83 1.30 -26.01
N PRO A 194 0.76 0.58 -26.41
CA PRO A 194 0.17 0.72 -27.74
C PRO A 194 -0.24 2.17 -28.06
N PRO A 195 -0.14 2.60 -29.33
CA PRO A 195 -0.68 3.89 -29.75
C PRO A 195 -2.17 4.01 -29.40
N GLY A 196 -2.55 5.09 -28.70
CA GLY A 196 -3.93 5.31 -28.26
C GLY A 196 -4.23 4.88 -26.82
N ALA A 197 -3.40 4.01 -26.23
CA ALA A 197 -3.56 3.61 -24.83
C ALA A 197 -3.16 4.72 -23.85
N ILE A 198 -2.30 5.64 -24.27
CA ILE A 198 -1.86 6.76 -23.43
C ILE A 198 -2.88 7.89 -23.45
N SER A 199 -3.27 8.33 -22.26
CA SER A 199 -4.18 9.45 -22.07
C SER A 199 -3.85 10.18 -20.78
N ALA A 200 -4.48 11.34 -20.57
CA ALA A 200 -4.38 12.10 -19.33
C ALA A 200 -4.85 11.32 -18.09
N ILE A 201 -5.58 10.20 -18.27
CA ILE A 201 -6.06 9.34 -17.19
C ILE A 201 -5.14 8.15 -16.87
N SER A 202 -4.01 8.01 -17.58
CA SER A 202 -3.04 6.95 -17.32
C SER A 202 -2.39 7.14 -15.95
N ASP A 203 -2.34 6.07 -15.16
CA ASP A 203 -1.96 6.15 -13.75
C ASP A 203 -1.29 4.86 -13.26
N ILE A 204 -0.43 4.96 -12.26
CA ILE A 204 0.20 3.80 -11.63
C ILE A 204 -0.69 3.34 -10.48
N VAL A 205 -1.04 2.05 -10.49
CA VAL A 205 -1.94 1.46 -9.49
C VAL A 205 -1.28 0.38 -8.64
N GLY A 206 -0.08 -0.05 -8.99
CA GLY A 206 0.68 -1.08 -8.27
C GLY A 206 2.15 -1.09 -8.67
N PHE A 207 3.04 -1.43 -7.74
CA PHE A 207 4.47 -1.54 -8.00
C PHE A 207 5.08 -2.64 -7.13
N VAL A 208 5.86 -3.53 -7.74
CA VAL A 208 6.65 -4.57 -7.07
C VAL A 208 8.10 -4.42 -7.50
N ASP A 209 8.90 -3.75 -6.68
CA ASP A 209 10.30 -3.43 -7.01
C ASP A 209 11.18 -4.68 -7.13
N SER A 210 10.97 -5.69 -6.27
CA SER A 210 11.75 -6.95 -6.24
C SER A 210 11.73 -7.75 -7.54
N ILE A 211 10.67 -7.63 -8.34
CA ILE A 211 10.60 -8.23 -9.68
C ILE A 211 10.57 -7.18 -10.78
N GLY A 212 10.65 -5.89 -10.41
CA GLY A 212 10.61 -4.76 -11.33
C GLY A 212 9.33 -4.70 -12.15
N VAL A 213 8.16 -4.95 -11.55
CA VAL A 213 6.87 -4.93 -12.26
C VAL A 213 6.01 -3.75 -11.80
N ILE A 214 5.53 -2.96 -12.77
CA ILE A 214 4.60 -1.86 -12.53
C ILE A 214 3.25 -2.19 -13.17
N PHE A 215 2.17 -1.85 -12.46
CA PHE A 215 0.81 -1.91 -12.96
C PHE A 215 0.35 -0.51 -13.36
N VAL A 216 -0.01 -0.35 -14.63
CA VAL A 216 -0.44 0.92 -15.21
C VAL A 216 -1.87 0.78 -15.70
N ARG A 217 -2.76 1.58 -15.12
CA ARG A 217 -4.12 1.77 -15.61
C ARG A 217 -4.08 2.75 -16.76
N THR A 218 -4.81 2.46 -17.83
CA THR A 218 -4.91 3.29 -19.03
C THR A 218 -6.38 3.39 -19.49
N VAL A 219 -6.65 4.15 -20.55
CA VAL A 219 -7.98 4.15 -21.21
C VAL A 219 -8.34 2.79 -21.81
N ASP A 220 -7.33 2.01 -22.19
CA ASP A 220 -7.51 0.74 -22.88
C ASP A 220 -7.53 -0.45 -21.93
N GLY A 221 -7.34 -0.23 -20.62
CA GLY A 221 -7.33 -1.28 -19.61
C GLY A 221 -6.10 -1.25 -18.71
N LEU A 222 -5.87 -2.36 -18.02
CA LEU A 222 -4.75 -2.54 -17.10
C LEU A 222 -3.59 -3.26 -17.78
N PHE A 223 -2.40 -2.67 -17.67
CA PHE A 223 -1.16 -3.22 -18.21
C PHE A 223 -0.15 -3.50 -17.10
N THR A 224 0.64 -4.55 -17.27
CA THR A 224 1.87 -4.76 -16.53
C THR A 224 3.07 -4.38 -17.40
N ILE A 225 4.04 -3.72 -16.80
CA ILE A 225 5.32 -3.35 -17.41
C ILE A 225 6.42 -4.01 -16.60
N ASP A 226 7.13 -4.94 -17.24
CA ASP A 226 8.38 -5.48 -16.72
C ASP A 226 9.51 -4.49 -17.04
N LEU A 227 10.06 -3.87 -16.00
CA LEU A 227 11.10 -2.85 -16.10
C LEU A 227 12.45 -3.41 -16.55
N LYS A 228 12.71 -4.71 -16.35
CA LYS A 228 13.98 -5.34 -16.74
C LYS A 228 13.97 -5.67 -18.24
N SER A 229 12.85 -6.20 -18.74
CA SER A 229 12.71 -6.60 -20.15
C SER A 229 12.01 -5.56 -21.04
N SER A 230 11.48 -4.48 -20.46
CA SER A 230 10.58 -3.52 -21.13
C SER A 230 9.34 -4.19 -21.77
N ARG A 231 8.98 -5.39 -21.31
CA ARG A 231 7.82 -6.12 -21.85
C ARG A 231 6.54 -5.57 -21.24
N VAL A 232 5.59 -5.26 -22.12
CA VAL A 232 4.24 -4.83 -21.75
C VAL A 232 3.27 -5.99 -21.97
N THR A 233 2.42 -6.26 -20.98
CA THR A 233 1.34 -7.25 -21.08
C THR A 233 0.04 -6.62 -20.62
N LYS A 234 -1.01 -6.75 -21.44
CA LYS A 234 -2.35 -6.36 -21.04
C LYS A 234 -2.94 -7.46 -20.16
N VAL A 235 -3.36 -7.12 -18.94
CA VAL A 235 -3.87 -8.08 -17.95
C VAL A 235 -5.37 -7.97 -17.73
N SER A 236 -5.98 -6.84 -18.09
CA SER A 236 -7.43 -6.65 -18.04
C SER A 236 -7.88 -5.57 -19.04
N GLU A 237 -9.11 -5.71 -19.53
CA GLU A 237 -9.83 -4.67 -20.29
C GLU A 237 -10.49 -3.64 -19.36
N ASP A 238 -10.63 -3.95 -18.08
CA ASP A 238 -11.26 -3.06 -17.09
C ASP A 238 -10.34 -1.88 -16.76
N THR A 239 -10.95 -0.72 -16.53
CA THR A 239 -10.29 0.56 -16.24
C THR A 239 -10.69 1.11 -14.87
N SER A 240 -11.52 0.41 -14.10
CA SER A 240 -12.06 0.88 -12.82
C SER A 240 -11.16 0.65 -11.60
N PHE A 241 -9.91 0.22 -11.81
CA PHE A 241 -8.97 -0.09 -10.72
C PHE A 241 -8.45 1.15 -10.01
N SER A 242 -8.74 1.30 -8.71
CA SER A 242 -8.17 2.36 -7.85
C SER A 242 -6.79 1.97 -7.30
N GLY A 243 -6.54 0.68 -7.07
CA GLY A 243 -5.26 0.14 -6.60
C GLY A 243 -5.17 -1.35 -6.88
N ILE A 244 -3.95 -1.84 -7.11
CA ILE A 244 -3.64 -3.26 -7.28
C ILE A 244 -2.69 -3.65 -6.16
N PHE A 245 -3.10 -4.63 -5.37
CA PHE A 245 -2.32 -5.18 -4.26
C PHE A 245 -1.79 -6.55 -4.70
N PRO A 246 -0.63 -6.62 -5.37
CA PRO A 246 -0.09 -7.87 -5.86
C PRO A 246 0.25 -8.78 -4.67
N TYR A 247 -0.36 -9.96 -4.65
CA TYR A 247 -0.13 -10.97 -3.63
C TYR A 247 1.00 -11.90 -4.10
N MET A 248 2.03 -12.11 -3.27
CA MET A 248 3.28 -12.78 -3.65
C MET A 248 3.37 -14.25 -3.23
N SER A 249 2.36 -14.83 -2.57
CA SER A 249 2.39 -16.23 -2.13
C SER A 249 1.08 -16.97 -2.39
N PHE A 250 1.12 -18.29 -2.52
CA PHE A 250 -0.09 -19.13 -2.55
C PHE A 250 0.21 -20.43 -1.81
N HIS A 251 -0.72 -20.86 -0.96
CA HIS A 251 -0.73 -22.23 -0.46
C HIS A 251 -1.95 -22.94 -1.06
N THR A 252 -1.71 -23.83 -2.02
CA THR A 252 -2.69 -24.84 -2.41
C THR A 252 -2.48 -26.06 -1.49
N PRO A 253 -3.37 -26.34 -0.53
CA PRO A 253 -3.25 -27.56 0.26
C PRO A 253 -3.29 -28.76 -0.68
N GLY A 254 -2.24 -29.60 -0.64
CA GLY A 254 -2.25 -30.86 -1.37
C GLY A 254 -3.40 -31.72 -0.86
N THR A 255 -4.32 -32.08 -1.74
CA THR A 255 -5.33 -33.12 -1.47
C THR A 255 -4.60 -34.42 -1.16
N SER A 256 -4.64 -34.85 0.10
CA SER A 256 -4.32 -36.24 0.49
C SER A 256 -5.53 -37.13 0.30
#